data_AF-A0A1I2HAP9-F1
#
_entry.id   AF-A0A1I2HAP9-F1
#
_cell.length_a   1.000
_cell.length_b   1.000
_cell.length_c   1.000
_cell.angle_alpha   90.00
_cell.angle_beta   90.00
_cell.angle_gamma   90.00
#
_symmetry.space_group_name_H-M   'P 1'
#
loop_
_entity.id
_entity.type
_entity.pdbx_description
1 polymer ?
#
loop_
_entity_poly.entity_id
_entity_poly.type
_entity_poly.pdbx_seq_one_letter_code
_entity_poly.pdbx_strand_id
1 'polypeptide(L)' 'MAAKAVEHRGVSIALACRAFGVSETCYRYSPLLSDENELIADLLVGLTDARKTWGFGLCFLHLRNVKGHPWN' A
#
# COMPACT_ATOMS: atom_id res chain seq x y z
N MET A 1 -3.34 -11.74 -11.06
CA MET A 1 -3.76 -13.08 -11.54
C MET A 1 -5.23 -13.10 -11.94
N ALA A 2 -6.16 -12.80 -11.03
CA ALA A 2 -7.58 -12.70 -11.38
C ALA A 2 -7.87 -11.68 -12.51
N ALA A 3 -7.30 -10.47 -12.43
CA ALA A 3 -7.43 -9.45 -13.49
C ALA A 3 -6.96 -9.97 -14.86
N LYS A 4 -5.80 -10.63 -14.92
CA LYS A 4 -5.27 -11.25 -16.15
C LYS A 4 -6.20 -12.31 -16.74
N ALA A 5 -6.91 -13.07 -15.91
CA ALA A 5 -7.86 -14.06 -16.40
C ALA A 5 -9.09 -13.40 -17.02
N VAL A 6 -9.62 -12.35 -16.37
CA VAL A 6 -10.74 -11.55 -16.91
C VAL A 6 -10.34 -10.91 -18.23
N GLU A 7 -9.16 -10.30 -18.29
CA GLU A 7 -8.65 -9.57 -19.46
C GLU A 7 -8.30 -10.50 -20.64
N HIS A 8 -7.53 -11.57 -20.41
CA HIS A 8 -7.02 -12.40 -21.50
C HIS A 8 -7.90 -13.61 -21.84
N ARG A 9 -8.80 -14.03 -20.94
CA ARG A 9 -9.67 -15.19 -21.14
C ARG A 9 -11.16 -14.85 -21.14
N GLY A 10 -11.53 -13.59 -20.91
CA GLY A 10 -12.93 -13.14 -20.95
C GLY A 10 -13.83 -13.78 -19.88
N VAL A 11 -13.26 -14.33 -18.81
CA VAL A 11 -14.04 -14.94 -17.73
C VAL A 11 -14.68 -13.86 -16.86
N SER A 12 -15.83 -14.16 -16.25
CA SER A 12 -16.46 -13.23 -15.32
C SER A 12 -15.60 -12.97 -14.09
N ILE A 13 -15.71 -11.77 -13.50
CA ILE A 13 -15.00 -11.40 -12.27
C ILE A 13 -15.28 -12.41 -11.15
N ALA A 14 -16.54 -12.82 -10.99
CA ALA A 14 -16.95 -13.81 -10.00
C ALA A 14 -16.28 -15.19 -10.21
N LEU A 15 -16.12 -15.62 -11.46
CA LEU A 15 -15.42 -16.86 -11.78
C LEU A 15 -13.92 -16.75 -11.50
N ALA A 16 -13.28 -15.66 -11.93
CA ALA A 16 -11.88 -15.39 -11.65
C ALA A 16 -11.60 -15.32 -10.14
N CYS A 17 -12.41 -14.57 -9.39
CA CYS A 17 -12.25 -14.42 -7.94
C CYS A 17 -12.32 -15.77 -7.20
N ARG A 18 -13.30 -16.62 -7.55
CA ARG A 18 -13.42 -17.98 -6.97
C ARG A 18 -12.25 -18.88 -7.35
N ALA A 19 -11.80 -18.84 -8.60
CA ALA A 19 -10.70 -19.67 -9.08
C ALA A 19 -9.35 -19.32 -8.41
N PHE A 20 -9.15 -18.04 -8.08
CA PHE A 20 -7.90 -17.55 -7.49
C PHE A 20 -7.99 -17.29 -5.98
N GLY A 21 -9.13 -17.59 -5.33
CA GLY A 21 -9.30 -17.40 -3.89
C GLY A 21 -9.22 -15.95 -3.42
N VAL A 22 -9.56 -14.99 -4.28
CA VAL A 22 -9.58 -13.55 -3.93
C VAL A 22 -11.01 -13.06 -3.80
N SER A 23 -11.26 -12.10 -2.91
CA SER A 23 -12.57 -11.48 -2.83
C SER A 23 -12.79 -10.52 -4.00
N GLU A 24 -14.06 -10.35 -4.35
CA GLU A 24 -14.49 -9.37 -5.35
C GLU A 24 -14.19 -7.92 -4.95
N THR A 25 -14.09 -7.63 -3.65
CA THR A 25 -13.66 -6.33 -3.11
C THR A 25 -12.17 -6.12 -3.31
N CYS A 26 -11.33 -7.12 -3.03
CA CYS A 26 -9.90 -7.07 -3.33
C CYS A 26 -9.64 -6.95 -4.83
N TYR A 27 -10.44 -7.62 -5.68
CA TYR A 27 -10.33 -7.49 -7.13
C TYR A 27 -10.59 -6.06 -7.61
N ARG A 28 -11.62 -5.41 -7.06
CA ARG A 28 -12.00 -4.04 -7.44
C ARG A 28 -11.16 -2.97 -6.75
N TYR A 29 -10.33 -3.33 -5.79
CA TYR A 29 -9.44 -2.39 -5.13
C TYR A 29 -8.44 -1.87 -6.15
N SER A 30 -8.56 -0.58 -6.47
CA SER A 30 -7.51 0.14 -7.16
C SER A 30 -6.61 0.77 -6.10
N PRO A 31 -5.30 0.47 -6.07
CA PRO A 31 -4.39 1.23 -5.24
C PRO A 31 -4.50 2.70 -5.65
N LEU A 32 -4.59 3.58 -4.65
CA LEU A 32 -4.40 5.00 -4.89
C LEU A 32 -2.89 5.19 -5.06
N LEU A 33 -2.42 5.28 -6.31
CA LEU A 33 -1.10 5.83 -6.59
C LEU A 33 -1.13 7.27 -6.10
N SER A 34 -0.47 7.50 -4.98
CA SER A 34 -0.38 8.79 -4.33
C SER A 34 1.09 9.10 -4.20
N ASP A 35 1.52 10.20 -4.82
CA ASP A 35 2.87 10.76 -4.65
C ASP A 35 3.18 10.98 -3.15
N GLU A 36 2.14 11.16 -2.33
CA GLU A 36 2.25 11.21 -0.87
C GLU A 36 2.75 9.89 -0.27
N ASN A 37 2.33 8.74 -0.80
CA ASN A 37 2.79 7.43 -0.31
C ASN A 37 4.27 7.21 -0.61
N GLU A 38 4.75 7.67 -1.77
CA GLU A 38 6.18 7.62 -2.11
C GLU A 38 6.98 8.54 -1.18
N LEU A 39 6.50 9.77 -0.96
CA LEU A 39 7.13 10.70 -0.01
C LEU A 39 7.19 10.13 1.41
N ILE A 40 6.10 9.51 1.89
CA ILE A 40 6.05 8.86 3.20
C ILE A 40 7.10 7.75 3.27
N ALA A 41 7.22 6.93 2.22
CA ALA A 41 8.18 5.83 2.17
C ALA A 41 9.63 6.36 2.24
N ASP A 42 9.98 7.35 1.43
CA ASP A 42 11.32 7.94 1.41
C ASP A 42 11.70 8.56 2.77
N LEU A 43 10.76 9.26 3.40
CA LEU A 43 10.97 9.86 4.73
C LEU A 43 11.16 8.82 5.82
N LEU A 44 10.40 7.72 5.77
CA LEU A 44 10.55 6.62 6.73
C LEU A 44 11.89 5.90 6.55
N VAL A 45 12.27 5.58 5.31
CA VAL A 45 13.57 4.95 4.99
C VAL A 45 14.73 5.81 5.49
N GLY A 46 14.71 7.10 5.15
CA GLY A 46 15.75 8.04 5.59
C GLY A 46 15.84 8.16 7.11
N LEU A 47 14.72 8.14 7.82
CA LEU A 47 14.71 8.15 9.28
C LEU A 47 15.23 6.86 9.90
N THR A 48 14.86 5.70 9.34
CA THR A 48 15.36 4.41 9.83
C THR A 48 16.86 4.26 9.61
N ASP A 49 17.39 4.77 8.50
CA ASP A 49 18.83 4.76 8.22
C ASP A 49 19.61 5.69 9.15
N ALA A 50 19.08 6.89 9.39
CA ALA A 50 19.68 7.89 10.27
C ALA A 50 19.58 7.51 11.76
N ARG A 51 18.53 6.79 12.15
CA ARG A 51 18.22 6.45 13.55
C ARG A 51 17.98 4.94 13.70
N LYS A 52 19.04 4.16 13.56
CA LYS A 52 19.01 2.68 13.59
C LYS A 52 18.42 2.04 14.85
N THR A 53 18.33 2.78 15.96
CA THR A 53 17.71 2.30 17.21
C THR A 53 16.21 2.58 17.29
N TRP A 54 15.67 3.36 16.36
CA TRP A 54 14.26 3.69 16.32
C TRP A 54 13.49 2.61 15.56
N GLY A 55 12.48 2.03 16.22
CA GLY A 55 11.47 1.24 15.54
C GLY A 55 10.50 2.13 14.74
N PHE A 56 9.70 1.51 13.88
CA PHE A 56 8.72 2.18 13.02
C PHE A 56 7.85 3.21 13.78
N GLY A 57 7.34 2.85 14.96
CA GLY A 57 6.49 3.74 15.76
C GLY A 57 7.17 5.07 16.12
N LEU A 58 8.47 5.07 16.42
CA LEU A 58 9.21 6.29 16.73
C LEU A 58 9.44 7.15 15.49
N CYS A 59 9.75 6.52 14.35
CA CYS A 59 9.87 7.22 13.07
C CYS A 59 8.53 7.88 12.67
N PHE A 60 7.41 7.15 12.78
CA PHE A 60 6.08 7.66 12.52
C PHE A 60 5.72 8.84 13.44
N LEU A 61 5.92 8.69 14.75
CA LEU A 61 5.65 9.77 15.72
C LEU A 61 6.51 11.01 15.46
N HIS A 62 7.76 10.85 14.99
CA HIS A 62 8.61 11.96 14.63
C HIS A 62 8.10 12.71 13.39
N LEU A 63 7.70 11.98 12.35
CA LEU A 63 7.12 12.60 11.15
C LEU A 63 5.83 13.35 11.48
N ARG A 64 4.98 12.78 12.32
CA ARG A 64 3.72 13.40 12.71
C ARG A 64 3.92 14.60 13.65
N ASN A 65 4.63 14.41 14.76
CA ASN A 65 4.65 15.39 15.85
C ASN A 65 5.77 16.43 15.71
N VAL A 66 6.88 16.08 15.03
CA VAL A 66 8.04 16.99 14.88
C VAL A 66 8.07 17.60 13.49
N LYS A 67 7.86 16.81 12.43
CA LYS A 67 7.79 17.33 11.06
C LYS A 67 6.40 17.88 10.70
N GLY A 68 5.38 17.58 11.49
CA GLY A 68 4.04 18.17 11.35
C GLY A 68 3.21 17.56 10.23
N HIS A 69 3.54 16.35 9.76
CA HIS A 69 2.74 15.69 8.73
C HIS A 69 1.37 15.26 9.31
N PRO A 70 0.24 15.56 8.62
CA PRO A 70 -1.11 15.32 9.14
C PRO A 70 -1.62 13.88 8.99
N TRP A 71 -0.74 12.93 8.65
CA TRP A 71 -1.09 11.55 8.32
C TRP A 71 -1.68 10.79 9.52
N ASN A 72 -2.71 9.98 9.23
CA ASN A 72 -3.41 9.11 10.19
C ASN A 72 -3.65 7.73 9.59
#